data_AF-A0A519HES8-F1
#
_entry.id   AF-A0A519HES8-F1
#
_cell.length_a   1.000
_cell.length_b   1.000
_cell.length_c   1.000
_cell.angle_alpha   90.00
_cell.angle_beta   90.00
_cell.angle_gamma   90.00
#
_symmetry.space_group_name_H-M   'P 1'
#
loop_
_entity.id
_entity.type
_entity.pdbx_description
1 polymer ?
#
loop_
_entity_poly.entity_id
_entity_poly.type
_entity_poly.pdbx_seq_one_letter_code
_entity_poly.pdbx_strand_id
1 'polypeptide(L)' 'MITNPILPGFHADPSICRVPGKDGDDYYIATSTFEWWPG' A
#
# COMPACT_ATOMS: atom_id res chain seq x y z
N MET A 1 15.81 -6.73 -10.58
CA MET A 1 16.13 -5.41 -10.00
C MET A 1 14.81 -4.69 -9.80
N ILE A 2 14.56 -4.09 -8.63
CA ILE A 2 13.35 -3.30 -8.39
C ILE A 2 13.62 -1.88 -8.86
N THR A 3 12.71 -1.30 -9.65
CA THR A 3 12.82 0.05 -10.20
C THR A 3 11.70 0.90 -9.64
N ASN A 4 12.05 2.07 -9.11
CA ASN A 4 11.08 3.02 -8.60
C ASN A 4 10.45 3.87 -9.72
N PRO A 5 9.21 4.36 -9.52
CA PRO A 5 8.35 4.10 -8.36
C PRO A 5 7.70 2.70 -8.40
N ILE A 6 7.65 2.01 -7.26
CA ILE A 6 7.01 0.69 -7.17
C ILE A 6 5.49 0.74 -7.35
N LEU A 7 4.88 1.88 -7.00
CA LEU A 7 3.47 2.17 -7.22
C LEU A 7 3.32 3.62 -7.68
N PRO A 8 3.17 3.87 -8.99
CA PRO A 8 2.92 5.21 -9.51
C PRO A 8 1.55 5.75 -9.09
N GLY A 9 1.38 7.08 -9.05
CA GLY A 9 0.10 7.74 -8.76
C GLY A 9 0.05 8.43 -7.40
N PHE A 10 -1.15 8.84 -6.97
CA PHE A 10 -1.38 9.57 -5.72
C PHE A 10 -1.82 8.63 -4.59
N HIS A 11 -0.85 8.14 -3.85
CA HIS A 11 -1.00 7.21 -2.72
C HIS A 11 -0.35 7.83 -1.47
N ALA A 12 -0.93 8.93 -0.98
CA ALA A 12 -0.35 9.73 0.09
C ALA A 12 -0.35 8.98 1.44
N ASP A 13 0.64 9.31 2.28
CA ASP A 13 0.80 8.79 3.65
C ASP A 13 0.66 7.26 3.80
N PRO A 14 1.48 6.48 3.08
CA PRO A 14 1.34 5.03 3.08
C PRO A 14 1.65 4.44 4.47
N SER A 15 0.69 3.70 5.01
CA SER A 15 0.88 2.79 6.14
C SER A 15 0.82 1.36 5.63
N ILE A 16 1.86 0.56 5.87
CA ILE A 16 1.99 -0.81 5.36
C ILE A 16 2.00 -1.83 6.50
N CYS A 17 1.32 -2.95 6.31
CA CYS A 17 1.43 -4.11 7.19
C CYS A 17 1.65 -5.39 6.40
N ARG A 18 2.20 -6.40 7.09
CA ARG A 18 2.46 -7.74 6.56
C ARG A 18 1.67 -8.75 7.36
N VAL A 19 1.00 -9.65 6.66
CA VAL A 19 0.26 -10.79 7.23
C VAL A 19 0.98 -12.07 6.82
N PRO A 20 1.73 -12.72 7.72
CA PRO A 20 2.38 -13.99 7.41
C PRO A 20 1.35 -15.10 7.16
N GLY A 21 1.45 -15.76 6.01
CA GLY A 21 0.64 -16.90 5.64
C GLY A 21 1.46 -18.19 5.57
N LYS A 22 0.76 -19.33 5.53
CA LYS A 22 1.40 -20.65 5.46
C LYS A 22 2.19 -20.86 4.16
N ASP A 23 1.73 -20.28 3.06
CA ASP A 23 2.27 -20.47 1.71
C ASP A 23 2.88 -19.18 1.11
N GLY A 24 2.97 -18.10 1.91
CA GLY A 24 3.47 -16.79 1.49
C GLY A 24 3.00 -15.67 2.41
N ASP A 25 3.63 -14.51 2.30
CA ASP A 25 3.26 -13.30 3.06
C ASP A 25 2.35 -12.40 2.21
N ASP A 26 1.26 -11.91 2.80
CA ASP A 26 0.44 -10.85 2.22
C ASP A 26 0.88 -9.48 2.73
N TYR A 27 0.79 -8.46 1.88
CA TYR A 27 1.12 -7.09 2.21
C TYR A 27 -0.05 -6.17 1.88
N TYR A 28 -0.45 -5.33 2.84
CA TYR A 28 -1.52 -4.37 2.68
C TYR A 28 -0.99 -2.95 2.88
N ILE A 29 -1.47 -2.01 2.07
CA ILE A 29 -1.16 -0.60 2.18
C ILE A 29 -2.46 0.18 2.32
N ALA A 30 -2.50 1.08 3.29
CA ALA A 30 -3.55 2.08 3.45
C ALA A 30 -2.96 3.46 3.20
N THR A 31 -3.74 4.35 2.58
CA THR A 31 -3.30 5.68 2.16
C THR A 31 -4.33 6.72 2.56
N SER A 32 -3.88 7.94 2.85
CA SER A 32 -4.78 9.08 3.08
C SER A 32 -5.46 9.50 1.78
N THR A 33 -6.77 9.65 1.82
CA THR A 33 -7.60 10.19 0.74
C THR A 33 -8.14 11.59 1.05
N PHE A 34 -7.76 12.18 2.19
CA PHE A 34 -8.26 13.50 2.65
C PHE A 34 -9.80 13.52 2.68
N GLU A 35 -10.44 14.51 2.06
CA GLU A 35 -11.91 14.63 2.00
C GLU A 35 -12.56 13.82 0.86
N TRP A 36 -11.78 13.05 0.09
CA TRP A 36 -12.33 12.26 -1.02
C TRP A 36 -13.16 11.08 -0.49
N TRP A 37 -14.35 10.88 -1.06
CA TRP A 37 -15.27 9.80 -0.69
C TRP A 37 -15.57 8.89 -1.90
N PRO A 38 -15.52 7.55 -1.76
CA PRO A 38 -15.09 6.81 -0.57
C PRO A 38 -13.60 6.99 -0.29
N GLY A 39 -13.25 6.89 1.00
CA GLY A 39 -11.88 7.01 1.49
C GLY A 39 -11.21 5.68 1.79
#